data_AF-A0A7X7RVP3-F1
#
_entry.id   AF-A0A7X7RVP3-F1
#
_cell.length_a   1.000
_cell.length_b   1.000
_cell.length_c   1.000
_cell.angle_alpha   90.00
_cell.angle_beta   90.00
_cell.angle_gamma   90.00
#
_symmetry.space_group_name_H-M   'P 1'
#
loop_
_entity.id
_entity.type
_entity.pdbx_description
1 polymer ?
#
loop_
_entity_poly.entity_id
_entity_poly.type
_entity_poly.pdbx_seq_one_letter_code
_entity_poly.pdbx_strand_id
1 'polypeptide(L)'
;MKNTGKTEEKGCEELNGVPVYFFDTVISTMDVAEEFFKEGKTGIVVAKQQEKGRGRYGKRWYSPEGGLYFSWILKGEPLYPLFLLEILSLSVAETLKYFGIDCRIKLPNDIITNGKKIAGILIVKKGDCYITGIGININNTLEDKTLQVSVRD
;
A
#
# COMPACT_ATOMS: atom_id res chain seq x y z
N MET A 1 -2.34 -27.32 -1.02
CA MET A 1 -3.39 -26.39 -1.49
C MET A 1 -3.25 -25.09 -0.72
N LYS A 2 -2.82 -23.99 -1.37
CA LYS A 2 -2.75 -22.69 -0.72
C LYS A 2 -4.14 -22.07 -0.79
N ASN A 3 -4.74 -21.88 0.37
CA ASN A 3 -6.00 -21.17 0.53
C ASN A 3 -5.74 -19.70 0.14
N THR A 4 -5.87 -19.37 -1.13
CA THR A 4 -5.89 -17.99 -1.59
C THR A 4 -7.20 -17.44 -1.06
N GLY A 5 -7.16 -16.69 0.04
CA GLY A 5 -8.31 -16.05 0.67
C GLY A 5 -8.94 -14.99 -0.27
N LYS A 6 -9.45 -15.43 -1.41
CA LYS A 6 -10.22 -14.66 -2.36
C LYS A 6 -11.57 -14.44 -1.68
N THR A 7 -11.76 -13.28 -1.10
CA THR A 7 -13.06 -12.64 -1.22
C THR A 7 -13.30 -12.35 -2.70
N GLU A 8 -14.55 -12.45 -3.12
CA GLU A 8 -14.95 -12.17 -4.50
C GLU A 8 -14.54 -10.75 -4.89
N GLU A 9 -13.92 -10.60 -6.07
CA GLU A 9 -13.67 -9.32 -6.71
C GLU A 9 -15.01 -8.60 -6.88
N LYS A 10 -15.11 -7.38 -6.34
CA LYS A 10 -16.36 -6.60 -6.35
C LYS A 10 -16.58 -5.86 -7.66
N GLY A 11 -15.50 -5.65 -8.41
CA GLY A 11 -15.52 -4.99 -9.71
C GLY A 11 -14.12 -4.61 -10.17
N CYS A 12 -14.06 -4.23 -11.44
CA CYS A 12 -12.89 -3.70 -12.11
C CYS A 12 -13.27 -2.38 -12.77
N GLU A 13 -12.51 -1.32 -12.48
CA GLU A 13 -12.62 -0.02 -13.14
C GLU A 13 -11.31 0.31 -13.87
N GLU A 14 -11.28 1.41 -14.63
CA GLU A 14 -10.07 1.90 -15.29
C GLU A 14 -9.76 3.32 -14.81
N LEU A 15 -8.52 3.53 -14.36
CA LEU A 15 -7.99 4.83 -13.99
C LEU A 15 -6.83 5.19 -14.93
N ASN A 16 -7.06 6.12 -15.86
CA ASN A 16 -6.06 6.56 -16.85
C ASN A 16 -5.43 5.38 -17.63
N GLY A 17 -6.22 4.42 -18.09
CA GLY A 17 -5.70 3.23 -18.77
C GLY A 17 -5.16 2.13 -17.85
N VAL A 18 -5.21 2.30 -16.53
CA VAL A 18 -4.75 1.32 -15.55
C VAL A 18 -5.95 0.60 -14.91
N PRO A 19 -6.07 -0.74 -15.03
CA PRO A 19 -7.11 -1.49 -14.34
C PRO A 19 -7.01 -1.36 -12.82
N VAL A 20 -8.15 -1.20 -12.16
CA VAL A 20 -8.29 -1.12 -10.70
C VAL A 20 -9.27 -2.17 -10.22
N TYR A 21 -8.80 -3.10 -9.39
CA TYR A 21 -9.58 -4.23 -8.87
C TYR A 21 -9.94 -4.00 -7.41
N PHE A 22 -11.23 -4.07 -7.09
CA PHE A 22 -11.76 -3.74 -5.77
C PHE A 22 -12.18 -4.99 -4.98
N PHE A 23 -11.83 -4.99 -3.70
CA PHE A 23 -12.16 -6.06 -2.75
C PHE A 23 -12.71 -5.47 -1.45
N ASP A 24 -13.63 -6.19 -0.79
CA ASP A 24 -14.04 -5.81 0.58
C ASP A 24 -12.94 -6.18 1.59
N THR A 25 -12.49 -7.45 1.63
CA THR A 25 -11.52 -7.94 2.63
C THR A 25 -10.50 -8.86 1.99
N VAL A 26 -9.20 -8.61 2.13
CA VAL A 26 -8.15 -9.53 1.64
C VAL A 26 -7.19 -9.91 2.76
N ILE A 27 -6.37 -10.96 2.57
CA ILE A 27 -5.25 -11.21 3.49
C ILE A 27 -4.26 -10.04 3.42
N SER A 28 -3.82 -9.70 2.21
CA SER A 28 -3.13 -8.46 1.89
C SER A 28 -3.31 -8.11 0.40
N THR A 29 -3.41 -6.83 0.06
CA THR A 29 -3.45 -6.37 -1.33
C THR A 29 -2.20 -6.77 -2.10
N MET A 30 -1.05 -6.84 -1.43
CA MET A 30 0.21 -7.28 -2.06
C MET A 30 0.20 -8.76 -2.42
N ASP A 31 -0.48 -9.60 -1.63
CA ASP A 31 -0.56 -11.04 -1.91
C ASP A 31 -1.46 -11.29 -3.13
N VAL A 32 -2.57 -10.54 -3.24
CA VAL A 32 -3.44 -10.56 -4.44
C VAL A 32 -2.67 -10.04 -5.66
N ALA A 33 -1.93 -8.94 -5.52
CA ALA A 33 -1.10 -8.40 -6.59
C ALA A 33 -0.01 -9.39 -7.05
N GLU A 34 0.60 -10.14 -6.13
CA GLU A 34 1.56 -11.20 -6.45
C GLU A 34 0.91 -12.35 -7.25
N GLU A 35 -0.34 -12.74 -6.94
CA GLU A 35 -1.06 -13.74 -7.73
C GLU A 35 -1.48 -13.21 -9.10
N PHE A 36 -1.98 -11.97 -9.18
CA PHE A 36 -2.34 -11.34 -10.45
C PHE A 36 -1.16 -11.22 -11.40
N PHE A 37 0.02 -10.86 -10.88
CA PHE A 37 1.24 -10.85 -11.67
C PHE A 37 1.57 -12.24 -12.25
N LYS A 38 1.41 -13.33 -11.49
CA LYS A 38 1.61 -14.71 -12.00
C LYS A 38 0.59 -15.09 -13.09
N GLU A 39 -0.61 -14.54 -13.01
CA GLU A 39 -1.65 -14.67 -14.04
C GLU A 39 -1.39 -13.75 -15.27
N GLY A 40 -0.31 -12.95 -15.26
CA GLY A 40 0.04 -12.03 -16.34
C GLY A 40 -0.72 -10.71 -16.32
N LYS A 41 -1.48 -10.44 -15.26
CA LYS A 41 -2.25 -9.20 -15.09
C LYS A 41 -1.38 -8.06 -14.55
N THR A 42 -1.81 -6.84 -14.85
CA THR A 42 -1.28 -5.59 -14.29
C THR A 42 -2.44 -4.77 -13.72
N GLY A 43 -2.11 -3.70 -13.00
CA GLY A 43 -3.10 -2.79 -12.44
C GLY A 43 -2.91 -2.55 -10.95
N ILE A 44 -3.94 -2.00 -10.32
CA ILE A 44 -3.97 -1.63 -8.92
C ILE A 44 -4.99 -2.53 -8.21
N VAL A 45 -4.58 -3.16 -7.12
CA VAL A 45 -5.46 -3.91 -6.23
C VAL A 45 -5.80 -3.03 -5.04
N VAL A 46 -7.08 -2.81 -4.76
CA VAL A 46 -7.56 -2.00 -3.64
C VAL A 46 -8.43 -2.87 -2.73
N ALA A 47 -8.31 -2.73 -1.41
CA ALA A 47 -9.20 -3.39 -0.47
C ALA A 47 -9.67 -2.43 0.62
N LYS A 48 -10.94 -2.57 1.06
CA LYS A 48 -11.46 -1.78 2.19
C LYS A 48 -10.74 -2.13 3.49
N GLN A 49 -10.38 -3.41 3.68
CA GLN A 49 -9.58 -3.86 4.83
C GLN A 49 -8.67 -5.03 4.48
N GLN A 50 -7.62 -5.23 5.29
CA GLN A 50 -6.74 -6.40 5.20
C GLN A 50 -6.65 -7.13 6.55
N GLU A 51 -6.73 -8.46 6.52
CA GLU A 51 -6.57 -9.28 7.73
C GLU A 51 -5.11 -9.30 8.22
N LYS A 52 -4.15 -9.30 7.29
CA LYS A 52 -2.72 -9.44 7.55
C LYS A 52 -1.91 -8.53 6.61
N GLY A 53 -2.28 -7.25 6.58
CA GLY A 53 -1.54 -6.22 5.85
C GLY A 53 -0.03 -6.29 6.12
N ARG A 54 0.78 -6.07 5.08
CA ARG A 54 2.24 -6.30 5.12
C ARG A 54 3.01 -5.01 5.41
N GLY A 55 4.03 -5.13 6.25
CA GLY A 55 5.04 -4.11 6.51
C GLY A 55 6.46 -4.66 6.34
N ARG A 56 7.45 -3.78 6.47
CA ARG A 56 8.87 -4.17 6.39
C ARG A 56 9.26 -5.11 7.53
N TYR A 57 10.25 -5.96 7.27
CA TYR A 57 10.82 -6.88 8.26
C TYR A 57 9.78 -7.81 8.91
N GLY A 58 8.76 -8.22 8.15
CA GLY A 58 7.70 -9.10 8.64
C GLY A 58 6.71 -8.43 9.60
N LYS A 59 6.82 -7.11 9.86
CA LYS A 59 5.83 -6.38 10.64
C LYS A 59 4.49 -6.38 9.91
N ARG A 60 3.41 -6.30 10.67
CA ARG A 60 2.05 -6.14 10.13
C ARG A 60 1.72 -4.66 9.98
N TRP A 61 0.99 -4.35 8.90
CA TRP A 61 0.29 -3.10 8.71
C TRP A 61 -1.16 -3.29 9.14
N TYR A 62 -1.57 -2.64 10.23
CA TYR A 62 -2.95 -2.68 10.69
C TYR A 62 -3.83 -1.91 9.70
N SER A 63 -4.84 -2.58 9.15
CA SER A 63 -5.63 -2.06 8.04
C SER A 63 -7.12 -2.44 8.13
N PRO A 64 -7.83 -1.96 9.17
CA PRO A 64 -9.28 -2.09 9.26
C PRO A 64 -9.97 -1.14 8.29
N GLU A 65 -11.28 -1.27 8.11
CA GLU A 65 -12.06 -0.37 7.25
C GLU A 65 -11.88 1.12 7.62
N GLY A 66 -11.91 1.97 6.59
CA GLY A 66 -11.78 3.43 6.72
C GLY A 66 -10.42 3.99 6.33
N GLY A 67 -9.40 3.17 6.12
CA GLY A 67 -8.14 3.60 5.49
C GLY A 67 -8.12 3.35 3.99
N LEU A 68 -7.02 3.76 3.34
CA LEU A 68 -6.75 3.48 1.94
C LEU A 68 -5.61 2.48 1.83
N TYR A 69 -5.92 1.29 1.32
CA TYR A 69 -4.96 0.19 1.18
C TYR A 69 -4.97 -0.32 -0.25
N PHE A 70 -3.84 -0.21 -0.92
CA PHE A 70 -3.71 -0.67 -2.28
C PHE A 70 -2.33 -1.19 -2.61
N SER A 71 -2.24 -1.93 -3.71
CA SER A 71 -0.97 -2.38 -4.27
C SER A 71 -0.94 -2.24 -5.78
N TRP A 72 0.12 -1.65 -6.31
CA TRP A 72 0.29 -1.44 -7.74
C TRP A 72 1.31 -2.41 -8.32
N ILE A 73 0.90 -3.09 -9.40
CA ILE A 73 1.74 -4.01 -10.18
C ILE A 73 2.43 -3.19 -11.27
N LEU A 74 3.67 -2.78 -11.01
CA LEU A 74 4.53 -2.06 -11.96
C LEU A 74 5.38 -3.07 -12.75
N LYS A 75 4.94 -3.41 -13.96
CA LYS A 75 5.66 -4.32 -14.86
C LYS A 75 6.78 -3.59 -15.60
N GLY A 76 7.94 -4.24 -15.70
CA GLY A 76 9.15 -3.68 -16.30
C GLY A 76 10.03 -2.96 -15.28
N GLU A 77 11.19 -2.53 -15.74
CA GLU A 77 12.09 -1.69 -14.93
C GLU A 77 11.61 -0.23 -14.98
N PRO A 78 11.31 0.39 -13.83
CA PRO A 78 11.10 1.83 -13.77
C PRO A 78 12.30 2.58 -14.35
N LEU A 79 12.09 3.78 -14.87
CA LEU A 79 13.18 4.63 -15.37
C LEU A 79 14.26 4.89 -14.31
N TYR A 80 13.83 4.99 -13.05
CA TYR A 80 14.68 5.25 -11.89
C TYR A 80 14.37 4.27 -10.75
N PRO A 81 14.77 2.98 -10.88
CA PRO A 81 14.36 1.94 -9.94
C PRO A 81 14.93 2.15 -8.53
N LEU A 82 16.10 2.80 -8.43
CA LEU A 82 16.73 3.16 -7.16
C LEU A 82 15.99 4.26 -6.39
N PHE A 83 15.21 5.10 -7.08
CA PHE A 83 14.49 6.23 -6.50
C PHE A 83 12.99 5.97 -6.37
N LEU A 84 12.52 4.76 -6.71
CA LEU A 84 11.09 4.45 -6.76
C LEU A 84 10.43 4.66 -5.38
N LEU A 85 11.11 4.32 -4.29
CA LEU A 85 10.59 4.49 -2.95
C LEU A 85 10.45 5.96 -2.55
N GLU A 86 11.46 6.76 -2.88
CA GLU A 86 11.49 8.20 -2.65
C GLU A 86 10.40 8.90 -3.45
N ILE A 87 10.25 8.55 -4.73
CA ILE A 87 9.20 9.08 -5.62
C ILE A 87 7.82 8.77 -5.03
N LEU A 88 7.54 7.51 -4.67
CA LEU A 88 6.24 7.13 -4.10
C LEU A 88 5.98 7.81 -2.75
N SER A 89 7.01 7.91 -1.90
CA SER A 89 6.89 8.59 -0.61
C SER A 89 6.61 10.08 -0.79
N LEU A 90 7.25 10.73 -1.75
CA LEU A 90 7.00 12.12 -2.11
C LEU A 90 5.59 12.30 -2.66
N SER A 91 5.13 11.46 -3.59
CA SER A 91 3.78 11.54 -4.16
C SER A 91 2.69 11.42 -3.09
N VAL A 92 2.85 10.50 -2.13
CA VAL A 92 1.89 10.39 -1.01
C VAL A 92 1.97 11.61 -0.10
N ALA A 93 3.17 12.11 0.24
CA ALA A 93 3.32 13.29 1.08
C ALA A 93 2.75 14.56 0.43
N GLU A 94 2.97 14.77 -0.86
CA GLU A 94 2.39 15.87 -1.64
C GLU A 94 0.86 15.76 -1.71
N THR A 95 0.33 14.56 -1.89
CA THR A 95 -1.13 14.31 -1.87
C THR A 95 -1.71 14.68 -0.50
N LEU A 96 -1.09 14.25 0.60
CA LEU A 96 -1.55 14.59 1.95
C LEU A 96 -1.50 16.11 2.19
N LYS A 97 -0.43 16.79 1.75
CA LYS A 97 -0.31 18.25 1.83
C LYS A 97 -1.36 18.97 1.01
N TYR A 98 -1.70 18.45 -0.17
CA TYR A 98 -2.78 18.99 -1.00
C TYR A 98 -4.13 18.95 -0.26
N PHE A 99 -4.38 17.92 0.55
CA PHE A 99 -5.54 17.84 1.43
C PHE A 99 -5.38 18.61 2.76
N GLY A 100 -4.36 19.45 2.91
CA GLY A 100 -4.13 20.29 4.09
C GLY A 100 -3.51 19.56 5.29
N ILE A 101 -2.97 18.35 5.09
CA ILE A 101 -2.34 17.58 6.16
C ILE A 101 -0.84 17.90 6.21
N ASP A 102 -0.41 18.57 7.28
CA ASP A 102 1.00 18.79 7.53
C ASP A 102 1.70 17.46 7.87
N CYS A 103 2.63 17.06 7.03
CA CYS A 103 3.34 15.79 7.16
C CYS A 103 4.76 15.88 6.60
N ARG A 104 5.60 14.98 7.10
CA ARG A 104 6.99 14.79 6.65
C ARG A 104 7.29 13.34 6.38
N ILE A 105 8.21 13.11 5.44
CA ILE A 105 8.74 11.77 5.16
C ILE A 105 9.72 11.42 6.28
N LYS A 106 9.41 10.37 7.05
CA LYS A 106 10.37 9.70 7.92
C LYS A 106 11.03 8.59 7.12
N LEU A 107 12.29 8.79 6.78
CA LEU A 107 13.02 7.84 5.95
C LEU A 107 13.03 6.43 6.56
N PRO A 108 13.03 5.38 5.71
CA PRO A 108 13.05 5.46 4.24
C PRO A 108 11.67 5.37 3.58
N ASN A 109 10.59 5.09 4.31
CA ASN A 109 9.34 4.64 3.69
C ASN A 109 8.07 5.00 4.48
N ASP A 110 8.20 5.83 5.51
CA ASP A 110 7.11 6.19 6.41
C ASP A 110 6.76 7.67 6.26
N ILE A 111 5.48 8.02 6.37
CA ILE A 111 5.04 9.41 6.40
C ILE A 111 4.40 9.65 7.75
N ILE A 112 4.78 10.75 8.38
CA ILE A 112 4.37 11.10 9.73
C ILE A 112 3.71 12.48 9.77
N THR A 113 2.67 12.60 10.59
CA THR A 113 1.98 13.85 10.95
C THR A 113 1.79 13.88 12.47
N ASN A 114 1.94 15.03 13.12
CA ASN A 114 1.79 15.16 14.57
C ASN A 114 2.56 14.10 15.38
N GLY A 115 3.78 13.76 14.92
CA GLY A 115 4.63 12.74 15.54
C GLY A 115 4.17 11.28 15.36
N LYS A 116 3.06 11.03 14.67
CA LYS A 116 2.47 9.70 14.44
C LYS A 116 2.53 9.30 12.97
N LYS A 117 2.60 8.00 12.70
CA LYS A 117 2.62 7.47 11.33
C LYS A 117 1.23 7.54 10.70
N ILE A 118 1.14 8.22 9.55
CA ILE A 118 -0.08 8.32 8.74
C ILE A 118 -0.05 7.41 7.52
N ALA A 119 1.13 7.18 6.92
CA ALA A 119 1.24 6.29 5.77
C ALA A 119 2.54 5.47 5.79
N GLY A 120 2.53 4.37 5.04
CA GLY A 120 3.69 3.52 4.82
C GLY A 120 3.71 2.96 3.41
N ILE A 121 4.90 2.92 2.82
CA ILE A 121 5.15 2.36 1.50
C ILE A 121 6.01 1.10 1.66
N LEU A 122 5.68 0.05 0.92
CA LEU A 122 6.44 -1.19 0.85
C LEU A 122 6.61 -1.61 -0.61
N ILE A 123 7.84 -1.88 -1.03
CA ILE A 123 8.15 -2.32 -2.40
C ILE A 123 8.75 -3.71 -2.34
N VAL A 124 8.28 -4.61 -3.18
CA VAL A 124 8.85 -5.94 -3.38
C VAL A 124 9.09 -6.16 -4.86
N LYS A 125 10.34 -6.48 -5.23
CA LYS A 125 10.71 -6.88 -6.59
C LYS A 125 10.48 -8.37 -6.79
N LYS A 126 9.85 -8.75 -7.91
CA LYS A 126 9.59 -10.12 -8.33
C LYS A 126 9.92 -10.25 -9.82
N GLY A 127 11.09 -10.80 -10.15
CA GLY A 127 11.57 -10.83 -11.53
C GLY A 127 11.70 -9.41 -12.10
N ASP A 128 10.99 -9.14 -13.19
CA ASP A 128 10.90 -7.86 -13.89
C ASP A 128 9.74 -6.97 -13.40
N CYS A 129 9.12 -7.28 -12.25
CA CYS A 129 7.99 -6.54 -11.71
C CYS A 129 8.30 -5.96 -10.33
N TYR A 130 7.79 -4.76 -10.07
CA TYR A 130 7.76 -4.11 -8.77
C TYR A 130 6.32 -4.11 -8.25
N ILE A 131 6.07 -4.74 -7.10
CA ILE A 131 4.79 -4.67 -6.42
C ILE A 131 4.92 -3.67 -5.29
N THR A 132 4.19 -2.57 -5.39
CA THR A 132 4.28 -1.45 -4.44
C THR A 132 3.00 -1.41 -3.63
N GLY A 133 3.09 -1.74 -2.34
CA GLY A 133 2.00 -1.60 -1.37
C GLY A 133 2.03 -0.23 -0.71
N ILE A 134 0.88 0.46 -0.72
CA ILE A 134 0.70 1.75 -0.07
C ILE A 134 -0.46 1.60 0.92
N GLY A 135 -0.21 1.96 2.17
CA GLY A 135 -1.22 2.06 3.21
C GLY A 135 -1.27 3.47 3.78
N ILE A 136 -2.47 4.06 3.84
CA ILE A 136 -2.71 5.41 4.37
C ILE A 136 -3.85 5.34 5.38
N ASN A 137 -3.62 5.88 6.56
CA ASN A 137 -4.64 6.05 7.59
C ASN A 137 -5.47 7.29 7.26
N ILE A 138 -6.80 7.13 7.15
CA ILE A 138 -7.73 8.21 6.79
C ILE A 138 -8.82 8.31 7.86
N ASN A 139 -9.85 7.47 7.74
CA ASN A 139 -11.01 7.43 8.64
C ASN A 139 -11.03 6.16 9.50
N ASN A 140 -10.01 5.31 9.39
CA ASN A 140 -9.91 4.11 10.19
C ASN A 140 -9.60 4.44 11.65
N THR A 141 -10.22 3.68 12.55
CA THR A 141 -9.89 3.74 13.97
C THR A 141 -8.59 2.98 14.20
N LEU A 142 -7.60 3.69 14.73
CA LEU A 142 -6.34 3.11 15.16
C LEU A 142 -6.43 2.83 16.65
N GLU A 143 -6.46 1.55 17.04
CA GLU A 143 -6.29 1.20 18.44
C GLU A 143 -4.87 1.59 18.90
N ASP A 144 -4.71 2.07 20.13
CA ASP A 144 -3.44 2.56 20.70
C ASP A 144 -2.26 1.59 20.54
N LYS A 145 -2.54 0.28 20.36
CA LYS A 145 -1.55 -0.78 20.13
C LYS A 145 -0.90 -0.74 18.74
N THR A 146 -1.38 0.11 17.83
CA THR A 146 -0.97 0.15 16.41
C THR A 146 -0.26 1.44 16.01
N LEU A 147 -0.14 2.37 16.96
CA LEU A 147 0.80 3.47 16.91
C LEU A 147 2.21 2.87 16.93
N GLN A 148 2.69 2.41 15.77
CA GLN A 148 4.10 2.14 15.51
C GLN A 148 4.84 3.48 15.50
N VAL A 149 4.82 4.16 16.65
CA VAL A 149 5.57 5.38 16.85
C VAL A 149 7.01 4.93 17.03
N SER A 150 7.74 4.96 15.92
CA SER A 150 9.14 5.31 16.03
C SER A 150 9.19 6.81 16.40
N VAL A 151 8.90 7.15 17.66
CA VAL A 151 9.49 8.36 18.25
C VAL A 151 10.84 7.95 18.77
N ARG A 152 11.83 7.91 17.87
CA ARG A 152 13.17 8.37 18.19
C ARG A 152 13.61 9.17 16.98
N ASP A 153 13.98 10.42 17.26
CA ASP A 153 14.75 11.27 16.37
C ASP A 153 16.09 10.62 16.05
#